data_AF-A0A2G3K0A2-F1
#
_entry.id   AF-A0A2G3K0A2-F1
#
_cell.length_a   1.000
_cell.length_b   1.000
_cell.length_c   1.000
_cell.angle_alpha   90.00
_cell.angle_beta   90.00
_cell.angle_gamma   90.00
#
_symmetry.space_group_name_H-M   'P 1'
#
loop_
_entity.id
_entity.type
_entity.pdbx_description
1 polymer ?
#
loop_
_entity_poly.entity_id
_entity_poly.type
_entity_poly.pdbx_seq_one_letter_code
_entity_poly.pdbx_strand_id
1 'polypeptide(L)'
;MKFYSTTLWLGVAVLGQMAYSADSLLLRVTQTNYPGASDYALTHAQTGDFSTTLNTPEASASDIYVVGRDSKSKELFRIRVENPAVLHAESFDPSTGQIEQVKSILQPQTAFEVRVPSSEKLDRIELVSTPVRSVPSNRMAADASAVSATTTTQFSRKLIDNLINKPQRMMLDAAPANTTMLHNTGSSASRLDIVLIGDGYASHEMGKWANDAQKVKDGILADPLFASKRDRMNIRRVDVVSNDSGVTELDKNIRKDTALGAVVNGRLAYPDTSKVFNIVGAVTAADARDLIVVVANTTRYGGGGGSVATLTLDEYAVELALHEIGHTLFHLADEYDYGDCYKSTEPSEGNVTLQPSRSAAKWGNLIRADVQIPTPADQKLPNGTVGLFTGGRYCEQGMYRPTENSRMRTLGQPWHIVNERIASAIIDSYYKPGGTGTGTGTGTGTGTGTGTGTGTGTGTGTGTGTGTGTGTGTISKYDRSGKYKQGDIVDVNGKRYTLTVRVNNQPGGDYW
;
A
#
# COMPACT_ATOMS: atom_id res chain seq x y z
N MET A 1 16.15 5.05 51.17
CA MET A 1 15.03 4.90 50.22
C MET A 1 15.07 6.06 49.23
N LYS A 2 15.61 5.85 48.03
CA LYS A 2 15.59 6.81 46.93
C LYS A 2 14.94 6.11 45.75
N PHE A 3 13.77 6.61 45.35
CA PHE A 3 13.07 6.17 44.15
C PHE A 3 13.88 6.62 42.93
N TYR A 4 14.38 5.66 42.14
CA TYR A 4 14.87 5.94 40.80
C TYR A 4 13.71 5.71 39.82
N SER A 5 13.20 6.82 39.29
CA SER A 5 12.34 6.85 38.12
C SER A 5 13.20 6.54 36.90
N THR A 6 13.18 5.29 36.43
CA THR A 6 13.76 4.90 35.14
C THR A 6 12.73 5.14 34.05
N THR A 7 12.89 6.27 33.35
CA THR A 7 12.22 6.57 32.09
C THR A 7 12.65 5.52 31.06
N LEU A 8 11.72 4.64 30.70
CA LEU A 8 11.92 3.52 29.77
C LEU A 8 11.93 4.04 28.33
N TRP A 9 13.12 4.13 27.72
CA TRP A 9 13.27 4.37 26.29
C TRP A 9 12.91 3.09 25.53
N LEU A 10 11.78 3.10 24.82
CA LEU A 10 11.43 2.09 23.84
C LEU A 10 12.46 2.13 22.71
N GLY A 11 13.16 1.02 22.49
CA GLY A 11 13.76 0.69 21.20
C GLY A 11 12.67 0.28 20.21
N VAL A 12 11.86 1.23 19.77
CA VAL A 12 11.26 1.13 18.43
C VAL A 12 12.45 1.27 17.49
N ALA A 13 12.76 0.24 16.70
CA ALA A 13 13.68 0.39 15.58
C ALA A 13 13.25 1.66 14.84
N VAL A 14 14.16 2.65 14.78
CA VAL A 14 13.85 4.03 14.41
C VAL A 14 13.04 4.04 13.12
N LEU A 15 11.71 4.13 13.23
CA LEU A 15 10.87 4.70 12.19
C LEU A 15 11.36 6.13 12.10
N GLY A 16 12.20 6.40 11.10
CA GLY A 16 12.73 7.73 10.85
C GLY A 16 11.57 8.72 10.92
N GLN A 17 11.72 9.75 11.76
CA GLN A 17 10.74 10.83 11.82
C GLN A 17 10.49 11.31 10.39
N MET A 18 9.22 11.32 9.96
CA MET A 18 8.84 11.94 8.70
C MET A 18 9.20 13.41 8.77
N ALA A 19 10.35 13.78 8.20
CA ALA A 19 10.76 15.16 8.08
C ALA A 19 9.95 15.77 6.93
N TYR A 20 8.93 16.56 7.27
CA TYR A 20 8.31 17.47 6.32
C TYR A 20 9.32 18.60 6.05
N SER A 21 10.03 18.50 4.93
CA SER A 21 10.81 19.61 4.40
C SER A 21 9.87 20.47 3.56
N ALA A 22 10.03 21.80 3.62
CA ALA A 22 9.30 22.77 2.79
C ALA A 22 9.64 22.67 1.28
N ASP A 23 10.45 21.68 0.90
CA ASP A 23 10.73 21.29 -0.47
C ASP A 23 11.12 19.79 -0.47
N SER A 24 10.24 18.91 -0.93
CA SER A 24 10.56 17.51 -1.25
C SER A 24 10.57 17.31 -2.77
N LEU A 25 11.32 16.31 -3.24
CA LEU A 25 11.37 15.89 -4.63
C LEU A 25 10.73 14.52 -4.77
N LEU A 26 9.76 14.38 -5.66
CA LEU A 26 9.32 13.08 -6.14
C LEU A 26 10.06 12.80 -7.44
N LEU A 27 10.74 11.66 -7.50
CA LEU A 27 11.45 11.17 -8.67
C LEU A 27 10.74 9.92 -9.18
N ARG A 28 10.51 9.85 -10.48
CA ARG A 28 10.07 8.64 -11.16
C ARG A 28 11.19 8.11 -12.03
N VAL A 29 11.52 6.85 -11.81
CA VAL A 29 12.59 6.16 -12.53
C VAL A 29 11.99 4.97 -13.24
N THR A 30 12.23 4.86 -14.54
CA THR A 30 12.01 3.62 -15.28
C THR A 30 13.26 2.77 -15.23
N GLN A 31 13.08 1.47 -15.05
CA GLN A 31 14.14 0.47 -15.02
C GLN A 31 13.90 -0.54 -16.13
N THR A 32 14.86 -0.67 -17.04
CA THR A 32 14.88 -1.70 -18.08
C THR A 32 15.85 -2.79 -17.66
N ASN A 33 15.37 -4.02 -17.56
CA ASN A 33 16.13 -5.15 -17.06
C ASN A 33 16.60 -6.06 -18.20
N TYR A 34 17.88 -6.38 -18.17
CA TYR A 34 18.55 -7.31 -19.06
C TYR A 34 19.18 -8.44 -18.22
N PRO A 35 19.56 -9.58 -18.82
CA PRO A 35 20.26 -10.63 -18.10
C PRO A 35 21.56 -10.13 -17.44
N GLY A 36 21.51 -9.82 -16.14
CA GLY A 36 22.65 -9.37 -15.35
C GLY A 36 22.94 -7.87 -15.38
N ALA A 37 22.03 -7.04 -15.90
CA ALA A 37 22.17 -5.58 -15.91
C ALA A 37 20.79 -4.89 -15.83
N SER A 38 20.78 -3.67 -15.30
CA SER A 38 19.59 -2.81 -15.30
C SER A 38 19.99 -1.40 -15.73
N ASP A 39 19.24 -0.84 -16.68
CA ASP A 39 19.37 0.56 -17.08
C ASP A 39 18.28 1.38 -16.40
N TYR A 40 18.65 2.55 -15.89
CA TYR A 40 17.72 3.46 -15.23
C TYR A 40 17.61 4.79 -15.98
N ALA A 41 16.39 5.28 -16.15
CA ALA A 41 16.13 6.61 -16.68
C ALA A 41 15.21 7.38 -15.73
N LEU A 42 15.62 8.60 -15.38
CA LEU A 42 14.76 9.55 -14.68
C LEU A 42 13.78 10.15 -15.68
N THR A 43 12.51 9.78 -15.56
CA THR A 43 11.46 10.13 -16.53
C THR A 43 10.53 11.23 -16.03
N HIS A 44 10.43 11.40 -14.72
CA HIS A 44 9.65 12.47 -14.12
C HIS A 44 10.27 12.97 -12.82
N ALA A 45 10.12 14.27 -12.58
CA ALA A 45 10.47 14.91 -11.32
C ALA A 45 9.45 16.00 -11.00
N GLN A 46 9.06 16.12 -9.73
CA GLN A 46 8.18 17.18 -9.26
C GLN A 46 8.56 17.59 -7.84
N THR A 47 8.36 18.86 -7.51
CA THR A 47 8.49 19.38 -6.15
C THR A 47 7.15 19.39 -5.43
N GLY A 48 7.18 19.33 -4.10
CA GLY A 48 5.99 19.58 -3.28
C GLY A 48 6.20 19.33 -1.79
N ASP A 49 5.15 19.67 -1.02
CA ASP A 49 5.13 19.59 0.44
C ASP A 49 4.67 18.20 0.93
N PHE A 50 5.35 17.16 0.47
CA PHE A 50 5.06 15.78 0.85
C PHE A 50 6.16 15.16 1.71
N SER A 51 5.78 14.16 2.51
CA SER A 51 6.74 13.36 3.29
C SER A 51 7.69 12.61 2.36
N THR A 52 8.93 12.46 2.80
CA THR A 52 9.91 11.59 2.14
C THR A 52 9.53 10.13 2.35
N THR A 53 9.90 9.27 1.39
CA THR A 53 9.73 7.82 1.51
C THR A 53 10.42 7.34 2.79
N LEU A 54 9.73 6.49 3.55
CA LEU A 54 10.29 5.89 4.77
C LEU A 54 11.52 5.07 4.40
N ASN A 55 12.65 5.38 5.03
CA ASN A 55 13.88 4.64 4.82
C ASN A 55 13.89 3.41 5.74
N THR A 56 13.70 2.21 5.20
CA THR A 56 13.81 0.96 5.97
C THR A 56 15.29 0.54 6.07
N PRO A 57 15.83 0.22 7.27
CA PRO A 57 17.29 0.19 7.48
C PRO A 57 18.10 -0.95 6.82
N GLU A 58 17.50 -2.10 6.49
CA GLU A 58 18.28 -3.24 5.93
C GLU A 58 17.83 -3.63 4.52
N ALA A 59 18.83 -3.90 3.70
CA ALA A 59 18.71 -4.17 2.27
C ALA A 59 18.75 -5.66 1.96
N SER A 60 17.88 -6.08 1.03
CA SER A 60 18.17 -7.19 0.15
C SER A 60 19.36 -6.83 -0.75
N ALA A 61 20.15 -7.81 -1.18
CA ALA A 61 21.28 -7.53 -2.06
C ALA A 61 20.83 -6.78 -3.33
N SER A 62 19.63 -7.06 -3.83
CA SER A 62 19.05 -6.52 -5.07
C SER A 62 18.44 -5.11 -4.93
N ASP A 63 18.29 -4.55 -3.72
CA ASP A 63 17.64 -3.26 -3.53
C ASP A 63 18.36 -2.09 -4.22
N ILE A 64 17.59 -1.04 -4.49
CA ILE A 64 18.08 0.18 -5.11
C ILE A 64 18.21 1.25 -4.03
N TYR A 65 19.40 1.84 -3.90
CA TYR A 65 19.62 3.00 -3.05
C TYR A 65 19.63 4.27 -3.88
N VAL A 66 18.77 5.21 -3.50
CA VAL A 66 18.68 6.56 -4.05
C VAL A 66 19.48 7.49 -3.15
N VAL A 67 20.64 7.94 -3.62
CA VAL A 67 21.61 8.71 -2.85
C VAL A 67 21.72 10.13 -3.41
N GLY A 68 21.37 11.12 -2.60
CA GLY A 68 21.58 12.53 -2.94
C GLY A 68 22.98 12.97 -2.56
N ARG A 69 23.72 13.60 -3.49
CA ARG A 69 25.07 14.13 -3.24
C ARG A 69 25.18 15.61 -3.58
N ASP A 70 26.07 16.28 -2.86
CA ASP A 70 26.52 17.63 -3.22
C ASP A 70 27.65 17.62 -4.26
N SER A 71 28.06 18.81 -4.70
CA SER A 71 29.12 19.01 -5.69
C SER A 71 30.51 18.56 -5.22
N LYS A 72 30.67 18.26 -3.92
CA LYS A 72 31.88 17.69 -3.31
C LYS A 72 31.72 16.18 -3.05
N SER A 73 30.67 15.55 -3.57
CA SER A 73 30.34 14.13 -3.38
C SER A 73 29.93 13.74 -1.95
N LYS A 74 29.66 14.72 -1.07
CA LYS A 74 29.14 14.43 0.27
C LYS A 74 27.70 13.91 0.15
N GLU A 75 27.42 12.81 0.84
CA GLU A 75 26.07 12.27 0.95
C GLU A 75 25.18 13.23 1.77
N LEU A 76 24.07 13.66 1.16
CA LEU A 76 23.05 14.49 1.78
C LEU A 76 21.93 13.64 2.36
N PHE A 77 21.55 12.57 1.64
CA PHE A 77 20.57 11.59 2.06
C PHE A 77 20.77 10.27 1.31
N ARG A 78 20.17 9.22 1.85
CA ARG A 78 20.07 7.89 1.23
C ARG A 78 18.69 7.31 1.55
N ILE A 79 17.99 6.86 0.51
CA ILE A 79 16.68 6.20 0.63
C ILE A 79 16.75 4.86 -0.07
N ARG A 80 16.32 3.80 0.61
CA ARG A 80 16.13 2.49 0.03
C ARG A 80 14.83 2.43 -0.78
N VAL A 81 14.88 1.79 -1.93
CA VAL A 81 13.74 1.39 -2.75
C VAL A 81 13.86 -0.10 -3.01
N GLU A 82 12.80 -0.84 -2.71
CA GLU A 82 12.70 -2.25 -3.08
C GLU A 82 12.74 -2.37 -4.60
N ASN A 83 13.55 -3.29 -5.12
CA ASN A 83 13.81 -3.36 -6.56
C ASN A 83 12.55 -3.85 -7.31
N PRO A 84 11.88 -2.99 -8.11
CA PRO A 84 10.61 -3.36 -8.74
C PRO A 84 10.79 -4.40 -9.86
N ALA A 85 12.04 -4.68 -10.26
CA ALA A 85 12.35 -5.73 -11.23
C ALA A 85 11.97 -7.13 -10.73
N VAL A 86 11.96 -7.35 -9.42
CA VAL A 86 11.60 -8.65 -8.84
C VAL A 86 10.16 -8.58 -8.37
N LEU A 87 9.27 -9.18 -9.16
CA LEU A 87 7.88 -9.38 -8.76
C LEU A 87 7.78 -10.71 -8.01
N HIS A 88 7.42 -10.66 -6.74
CA HIS A 88 7.02 -11.85 -5.99
C HIS A 88 5.59 -12.21 -6.37
N ALA A 89 5.44 -13.39 -6.96
CA ALA A 89 4.19 -13.90 -7.45
C ALA A 89 3.71 -15.06 -6.59
N GLU A 90 2.56 -14.89 -5.97
CA GLU A 90 1.99 -15.90 -5.08
C GLU A 90 0.65 -16.39 -5.58
N SER A 91 0.38 -17.66 -5.31
CA SER A 91 -0.91 -18.26 -5.56
C SER A 91 -1.40 -18.98 -4.34
N PHE A 92 -2.68 -18.82 -4.02
CA PHE A 92 -3.27 -19.38 -2.82
C PHE A 92 -4.40 -20.32 -3.19
N ASP A 93 -4.52 -21.42 -2.47
CA ASP A 93 -5.67 -22.30 -2.50
C ASP A 93 -6.85 -21.55 -1.86
N PRO A 94 -7.88 -21.15 -2.62
CA PRO A 94 -9.01 -20.41 -2.08
C PRO A 94 -9.82 -21.23 -1.05
N SER A 95 -9.70 -22.55 -1.04
CA SER A 95 -10.42 -23.41 -0.10
C SER A 95 -9.72 -23.51 1.27
N THR A 96 -8.40 -23.39 1.31
CA THR A 96 -7.60 -23.52 2.54
C THR A 96 -6.92 -22.23 2.98
N GLY A 97 -6.84 -21.24 2.08
CA GLY A 97 -6.08 -19.99 2.25
C GLY A 97 -4.56 -20.17 2.20
N GLN A 98 -4.05 -21.40 2.05
CA GLN A 98 -2.61 -21.71 2.02
C GLN A 98 -2.01 -21.27 0.68
N ILE A 99 -0.73 -20.91 0.67
CA ILE A 99 -0.03 -20.61 -0.59
C ILE A 99 0.33 -21.94 -1.26
N GLU A 100 -0.03 -22.08 -2.53
CA GLU A 100 0.27 -23.24 -3.38
C GLU A 100 1.55 -23.05 -4.19
N GLN A 101 1.87 -21.82 -4.60
CA GLN A 101 3.05 -21.51 -5.43
C GLN A 101 3.58 -20.12 -5.11
N VAL A 102 4.91 -20.02 -5.12
CA VAL A 102 5.67 -18.78 -4.96
C VAL A 102 6.67 -18.72 -6.10
N LYS A 103 6.73 -17.61 -6.82
CA LYS A 103 7.65 -17.44 -7.95
C LYS A 103 8.17 -16.01 -8.02
N SER A 104 9.49 -15.86 -8.08
CA SER A 104 10.11 -14.59 -8.42
C SER A 104 10.16 -14.41 -9.93
N ILE A 105 9.58 -13.33 -10.44
CA ILE A 105 9.57 -13.01 -11.87
C ILE A 105 10.35 -11.73 -12.11
N LEU A 106 11.36 -11.82 -12.98
CA LEU A 106 12.07 -10.65 -13.49
C LEU A 106 11.18 -9.93 -14.51
N GLN A 107 10.78 -8.71 -14.17
CA GLN A 107 10.04 -7.84 -15.05
C GLN A 107 11.00 -7.14 -16.03
N PRO A 108 10.80 -7.22 -17.36
CA PRO A 108 11.73 -6.65 -18.34
C PRO A 108 11.76 -5.12 -18.32
N GLN A 109 10.63 -4.49 -17.97
CA GLN A 109 10.50 -3.05 -17.81
C GLN A 109 9.62 -2.76 -16.61
N THR A 110 10.07 -1.83 -15.77
CA THR A 110 9.38 -1.44 -14.55
C THR A 110 9.57 0.05 -14.28
N ALA A 111 8.81 0.58 -13.34
CA ALA A 111 9.04 1.89 -12.80
C ALA A 111 8.79 1.92 -11.29
N PHE A 112 9.36 2.93 -10.64
CA PHE A 112 9.08 3.26 -9.25
C PHE A 112 9.06 4.78 -9.07
N GLU A 113 8.32 5.24 -8.06
CA GLU A 113 8.39 6.60 -7.54
C GLU A 113 9.08 6.60 -6.17
N VAL A 114 9.93 7.59 -5.93
CA VAL A 114 10.61 7.79 -4.64
C VAL A 114 10.52 9.26 -4.24
N ARG A 115 10.15 9.53 -2.99
CA ARG A 115 10.10 10.88 -2.42
C ARG A 115 11.36 11.11 -1.60
N VAL A 116 12.20 12.04 -2.03
CA VAL A 116 13.48 12.36 -1.40
C VAL A 116 13.49 13.81 -0.88
N PRO A 117 14.31 14.14 0.13
CA PRO A 117 14.53 15.53 0.50
C PRO A 117 15.04 16.36 -0.68
N SER A 118 14.52 17.57 -0.84
CA SER A 118 15.19 18.57 -1.68
C SER A 118 16.27 19.31 -0.89
N SER A 119 17.27 19.82 -1.58
CA SER A 119 18.31 20.68 -0.99
C SER A 119 18.89 21.57 -2.07
N GLU A 120 19.18 22.84 -1.76
CA GLU A 120 19.94 23.72 -2.65
C GLU A 120 21.35 23.19 -2.92
N LYS A 121 21.89 22.37 -2.01
CA LYS A 121 23.20 21.73 -2.16
C LYS A 121 23.16 20.48 -3.01
N LEU A 122 21.97 19.97 -3.38
CA LEU A 122 21.84 18.76 -4.17
C LEU A 122 22.33 19.01 -5.59
N ASP A 123 23.45 18.36 -5.93
CA ASP A 123 24.14 18.43 -7.22
C ASP A 123 23.76 17.27 -8.14
N ARG A 124 23.54 16.08 -7.56
CA ARG A 124 23.12 14.89 -8.30
C ARG A 124 22.43 13.85 -7.42
N ILE A 125 21.66 12.99 -8.08
CA ILE A 125 21.13 11.74 -7.52
C ILE A 125 21.93 10.59 -8.11
N GLU A 126 22.31 9.64 -7.27
CA GLU A 126 22.93 8.38 -7.66
C GLU A 126 21.99 7.22 -7.30
N LEU A 127 21.68 6.37 -8.28
CA LEU A 127 21.05 5.08 -8.05
C LEU A 127 22.13 4.03 -7.91
N VAL A 128 22.27 3.48 -6.72
CA VAL A 128 23.22 2.42 -6.40
C VAL A 128 22.44 1.12 -6.27
N SER A 129 22.62 0.21 -7.22
CA SER A 129 21.93 -1.09 -7.23
C SER A 129 22.91 -2.21 -7.51
N THR A 130 22.67 -3.41 -6.99
CA THR A 130 23.29 -4.61 -7.57
C THR A 130 22.33 -5.20 -8.60
N PRO A 131 22.75 -5.38 -9.86
CA PRO A 131 21.90 -5.97 -10.87
C PRO A 131 21.50 -7.39 -10.48
N VAL A 132 20.24 -7.71 -10.78
CA VAL A 132 19.69 -9.06 -10.63
C VAL A 132 19.90 -9.79 -11.96
N ARG A 133 20.51 -10.98 -11.92
CA ARG A 133 20.57 -11.87 -13.09
C ARG A 133 19.53 -12.98 -12.96
N SER A 134 18.85 -13.30 -14.06
CA SER A 134 18.09 -14.56 -14.15
C SER A 134 19.07 -15.74 -14.14
N VAL A 135 18.99 -16.59 -13.11
CA VAL A 135 19.74 -17.85 -13.09
C VAL A 135 18.87 -18.94 -13.72
N PRO A 136 19.29 -19.60 -14.81
CA PRO A 136 18.59 -20.78 -15.28
C PRO A 136 18.76 -21.89 -14.25
N SER A 137 17.68 -22.34 -13.64
CA SER A 137 17.70 -23.56 -12.83
C SER A 137 16.81 -24.62 -13.49
N ASN A 138 17.17 -25.90 -13.35
CA ASN A 138 16.30 -27.03 -13.69
C ASN A 138 15.14 -27.19 -12.66
N ARG A 139 14.80 -26.12 -11.93
CA ARG A 139 13.76 -26.03 -10.90
C ARG A 139 12.93 -24.77 -11.18
N MET A 140 11.67 -24.74 -10.77
CA MET A 140 10.70 -23.73 -11.22
C MET A 140 10.85 -22.33 -10.55
N ALA A 141 12.06 -21.91 -10.21
CA ALA A 141 12.39 -20.54 -9.83
C ALA A 141 13.80 -20.21 -10.37
N ALA A 142 13.93 -19.08 -11.06
CA ALA A 142 15.24 -18.53 -11.38
C ALA A 142 15.70 -17.74 -10.15
N ASP A 143 16.80 -18.16 -9.51
CA ASP A 143 17.43 -17.34 -8.48
C ASP A 143 17.71 -15.95 -9.05
N ALA A 144 17.37 -14.92 -8.28
CA ALA A 144 17.83 -13.55 -8.46
C ALA A 144 19.18 -13.41 -7.76
N SER A 145 20.26 -13.90 -8.37
CA SER A 145 21.60 -13.69 -7.78
C SER A 145 22.05 -12.27 -8.09
N ALA A 146 22.25 -11.48 -7.03
CA ALA A 146 22.99 -10.23 -7.10
C ALA A 146 24.36 -10.50 -7.74
N VAL A 147 24.68 -9.80 -8.82
CA VAL A 147 26.03 -9.85 -9.40
C VAL A 147 26.98 -9.09 -8.47
N SER A 148 28.23 -9.53 -8.29
CA SER A 148 29.24 -8.85 -7.43
C SER A 148 29.56 -7.39 -7.83
N ALA A 149 29.00 -6.89 -8.92
CA ALA A 149 29.23 -5.55 -9.44
C ALA A 149 28.08 -4.62 -9.05
N THR A 150 28.35 -3.64 -8.19
CA THR A 150 27.44 -2.53 -7.93
C THR A 150 27.43 -1.58 -9.14
N THR A 151 26.26 -1.36 -9.73
CA THR A 151 26.07 -0.35 -10.77
C THR A 151 25.64 0.97 -10.12
N THR A 152 26.20 2.07 -10.58
CA THR A 152 25.76 3.41 -10.19
C THR A 152 25.31 4.20 -11.41
N THR A 153 24.04 4.58 -11.45
CA THR A 153 23.49 5.49 -12.47
C THR A 153 23.34 6.88 -11.86
N GLN A 154 23.75 7.92 -12.58
CA GLN A 154 23.70 9.29 -12.07
C GLN A 154 22.71 10.16 -12.84
N PHE A 155 21.93 10.95 -12.11
CA PHE A 155 21.07 11.99 -12.66
C PHE A 155 21.53 13.35 -12.14
N SER A 156 21.91 14.25 -13.06
CA SER A 156 22.38 15.59 -12.70
C SER A 156 21.25 16.46 -12.18
N ARG A 157 21.56 17.44 -11.32
CA ARG A 157 20.59 18.44 -10.88
C ARG A 157 19.94 19.17 -12.06
N LYS A 158 20.70 19.47 -13.10
CA LYS A 158 20.19 20.06 -14.35
C LYS A 158 19.11 19.20 -15.01
N LEU A 159 19.27 17.88 -15.05
CA LEU A 159 18.24 16.98 -15.57
C LEU A 159 16.97 17.03 -14.70
N ILE A 160 17.12 17.00 -13.37
CA ILE A 160 16.01 17.09 -12.43
C ILE A 160 15.24 18.40 -12.62
N ASP A 161 15.94 19.54 -12.66
CA ASP A 161 15.32 20.85 -12.83
C ASP A 161 14.62 20.98 -14.19
N ASN A 162 15.20 20.42 -15.26
CA ASN A 162 14.55 20.38 -16.57
C ASN A 162 13.24 19.58 -16.54
N LEU A 163 13.20 18.48 -15.80
CA LEU A 163 12.00 17.66 -15.65
C LEU A 163 10.93 18.37 -14.79
N ILE A 164 11.32 19.04 -13.70
CA ILE A 164 10.39 19.83 -12.87
C ILE A 164 9.72 20.94 -13.69
N ASN A 165 10.49 21.63 -14.53
CA ASN A 165 9.99 22.75 -15.32
C ASN A 165 9.26 22.33 -16.61
N LYS A 166 9.29 21.04 -16.95
CA LYS A 166 8.57 20.53 -18.13
C LYS A 166 7.09 20.41 -17.78
N PRO A 167 6.16 20.95 -18.60
CA PRO A 167 4.74 20.85 -18.29
C PRO A 167 4.34 19.38 -18.10
N GLN A 168 3.62 19.08 -17.01
CA GLN A 168 3.28 17.69 -16.63
C GLN A 168 2.54 16.95 -17.76
N ARG A 169 1.67 17.64 -18.51
CA ARG A 169 1.01 17.12 -19.72
C ARG A 169 1.96 16.80 -20.90
N MET A 170 3.14 17.39 -20.95
CA MET A 170 4.17 17.13 -21.97
C MET A 170 5.21 16.09 -21.53
N MET A 171 5.16 15.64 -20.27
CA MET A 171 6.02 14.59 -19.74
C MET A 171 5.38 13.21 -19.81
N LEU A 172 4.06 13.15 -19.67
CA LEU A 172 3.31 11.91 -19.48
C LEU A 172 2.60 11.57 -20.78
N ASP A 173 3.09 10.56 -21.50
CA ASP A 173 2.32 9.90 -22.55
C ASP A 173 1.28 8.99 -21.88
N ALA A 174 0.26 9.63 -21.31
CA ALA A 174 -0.75 9.00 -20.48
C ALA A 174 -2.11 9.05 -21.19
N ALA A 175 -2.81 7.91 -21.17
CA ALA A 175 -4.20 7.86 -21.58
C ALA A 175 -5.03 8.88 -20.77
N PRO A 176 -5.99 9.59 -21.40
CA PRO A 176 -6.86 10.52 -20.68
C PRO A 176 -7.56 9.81 -19.52
N ALA A 177 -7.49 10.41 -18.33
CA ALA A 177 -8.09 9.86 -17.13
C ALA A 177 -8.74 10.96 -16.28
N ASN A 178 -9.69 10.55 -15.44
CA ASN A 178 -10.33 11.41 -14.44
C ASN A 178 -10.26 10.74 -13.06
N THR A 179 -10.55 11.50 -12.00
CA THR A 179 -10.60 10.94 -10.64
C THR A 179 -11.93 11.17 -9.95
N THR A 180 -12.29 10.28 -9.03
CA THR A 180 -13.46 10.40 -8.16
C THR A 180 -13.09 9.96 -6.75
N MET A 181 -13.38 10.78 -5.74
CA MET A 181 -13.22 10.38 -4.33
C MET A 181 -14.30 9.36 -3.96
N LEU A 182 -13.89 8.18 -3.50
CA LEU A 182 -14.82 7.16 -3.00
C LEU A 182 -14.91 7.14 -1.47
N HIS A 183 -13.87 7.66 -0.81
CA HIS A 183 -13.78 7.88 0.63
C HIS A 183 -12.84 9.07 0.88
N ASN A 184 -13.31 10.11 1.57
CA ASN A 184 -12.52 11.31 1.83
C ASN A 184 -12.68 11.73 3.28
N THR A 185 -11.57 11.82 4.01
CA THR A 185 -11.56 12.15 5.44
C THR A 185 -10.68 13.35 5.77
N GLY A 186 -10.08 13.99 4.76
CA GLY A 186 -9.24 15.17 4.92
C GLY A 186 -8.29 15.39 3.75
N SER A 187 -7.44 16.40 3.87
CA SER A 187 -6.39 16.69 2.88
C SER A 187 -5.42 15.52 2.74
N SER A 188 -5.01 15.23 1.50
CA SER A 188 -4.00 14.21 1.16
C SER A 188 -2.65 14.42 1.85
N ALA A 189 -2.27 15.67 2.10
CA ALA A 189 -1.07 15.99 2.89
C ALA A 189 -1.11 15.50 4.35
N SER A 190 -2.26 15.00 4.82
CA SER A 190 -2.54 14.59 6.20
C SER A 190 -3.28 13.25 6.32
N ARG A 191 -3.38 12.49 5.22
CA ARG A 191 -4.08 11.21 5.15
C ARG A 191 -3.23 10.22 4.36
N LEU A 192 -3.43 8.94 4.60
CA LEU A 192 -2.98 7.91 3.67
C LEU A 192 -3.89 7.96 2.43
N ASP A 193 -3.35 8.26 1.25
CA ASP A 193 -4.11 8.26 0.00
C ASP A 193 -3.93 6.94 -0.78
N ILE A 194 -5.02 6.19 -0.92
CA ILE A 194 -5.10 4.96 -1.72
C ILE A 194 -5.77 5.27 -3.06
N VAL A 195 -5.08 4.94 -4.16
CA VAL A 195 -5.57 5.07 -5.53
C VAL A 195 -6.00 3.70 -6.04
N LEU A 196 -7.25 3.57 -6.46
CA LEU A 196 -7.75 2.45 -7.23
C LEU A 196 -7.76 2.83 -8.71
N ILE A 197 -7.10 2.06 -9.58
CA ILE A 197 -7.12 2.25 -11.03
C ILE A 197 -7.47 0.94 -11.73
N GLY A 198 -8.45 0.98 -12.63
CA GLY A 198 -8.94 -0.20 -13.34
C GLY A 198 -8.20 -0.41 -14.66
N ASP A 199 -7.96 -1.66 -15.04
CA ASP A 199 -7.48 -2.02 -16.37
C ASP A 199 -8.39 -3.04 -17.07
N GLY A 200 -8.49 -2.96 -18.39
CA GLY A 200 -9.35 -3.82 -19.19
C GLY A 200 -10.83 -3.46 -19.12
N TYR A 201 -11.19 -2.23 -18.72
CA TYR A 201 -12.56 -1.72 -18.81
C TYR A 201 -12.69 -0.85 -20.05
N ALA A 202 -13.49 -1.30 -21.02
CA ALA A 202 -13.78 -0.52 -22.22
C ALA A 202 -14.70 0.68 -21.90
N SER A 203 -14.85 1.61 -22.84
CA SER A 203 -15.64 2.84 -22.65
C SER A 203 -17.09 2.58 -22.20
N HIS A 204 -17.71 1.48 -22.66
CA HIS A 204 -19.06 1.07 -22.28
C HIS A 204 -19.12 0.36 -20.91
N GLU A 205 -17.98 0.01 -20.32
CA GLU A 205 -17.85 -0.66 -19.02
C GLU A 205 -17.49 0.31 -17.88
N MET A 206 -17.41 1.62 -18.12
CA MET A 206 -17.02 2.56 -17.06
C MET A 206 -17.98 2.56 -15.86
N GLY A 207 -19.26 2.22 -16.08
CA GLY A 207 -20.21 1.95 -14.99
C GLY A 207 -19.89 0.67 -14.21
N LYS A 208 -19.39 -0.37 -14.88
CA LYS A 208 -18.89 -1.60 -14.24
C LYS A 208 -17.65 -1.29 -13.39
N TRP A 209 -16.68 -0.55 -13.94
CA TRP A 209 -15.49 -0.11 -13.19
C TRP A 209 -15.87 0.66 -11.93
N ALA A 210 -16.80 1.60 -12.03
CA ALA A 210 -17.27 2.37 -10.88
C ALA A 210 -17.81 1.47 -9.75
N ASN A 211 -18.57 0.42 -10.10
CA ASN A 211 -19.10 -0.54 -9.13
C ASN A 211 -18.01 -1.44 -8.56
N ASP A 212 -17.07 -1.89 -9.38
CA ASP A 212 -15.99 -2.78 -8.95
C ASP A 212 -14.99 -2.05 -8.04
N ALA A 213 -14.64 -0.80 -8.35
CA ALA A 213 -13.87 0.06 -7.46
C ALA A 213 -14.56 0.27 -6.10
N GLN A 214 -15.90 0.40 -6.10
CA GLN A 214 -16.68 0.52 -4.87
C GLN A 214 -16.62 -0.77 -4.03
N LYS A 215 -16.70 -1.95 -4.66
CA LYS A 215 -16.52 -3.24 -3.97
C LYS A 215 -15.12 -3.39 -3.36
N VAL A 216 -14.07 -3.05 -4.12
CA VAL A 216 -12.68 -3.12 -3.64
C VAL A 216 -12.47 -2.20 -2.46
N LYS A 217 -12.95 -0.96 -2.54
CA LYS A 217 -12.93 -0.02 -1.41
C LYS A 217 -13.66 -0.58 -0.19
N ASP A 218 -14.86 -1.12 -0.37
CA ASP A 218 -15.65 -1.65 0.74
C ASP A 218 -14.97 -2.86 1.38
N GLY A 219 -14.33 -3.72 0.57
CA GLY A 219 -13.51 -4.84 1.04
C GLY A 219 -12.30 -4.40 1.85
N ILE A 220 -11.50 -3.45 1.33
CA ILE A 220 -10.35 -2.87 2.07
C ILE A 220 -10.83 -2.29 3.40
N LEU A 221 -11.90 -1.49 3.39
CA LEU A 221 -12.37 -0.85 4.61
C LEU A 221 -13.07 -1.82 5.58
N ALA A 222 -13.53 -2.98 5.12
CA ALA A 222 -14.13 -4.02 5.96
C ALA A 222 -13.08 -4.75 6.81
N ASP A 223 -11.82 -4.78 6.38
CA ASP A 223 -10.72 -5.33 7.17
C ASP A 223 -10.59 -4.61 8.51
N PRO A 224 -10.47 -5.32 9.65
CA PRO A 224 -10.45 -4.70 10.98
C PRO A 224 -9.37 -3.62 11.19
N LEU A 225 -8.17 -3.80 10.61
CA LEU A 225 -7.09 -2.81 10.73
C LEU A 225 -7.50 -1.51 10.02
N PHE A 226 -7.88 -1.59 8.74
CA PHE A 226 -8.31 -0.42 7.97
C PHE A 226 -9.60 0.19 8.52
N ALA A 227 -10.53 -0.65 8.99
CA ALA A 227 -11.78 -0.22 9.62
C ALA A 227 -11.51 0.68 10.84
N SER A 228 -10.58 0.28 11.70
CA SER A 228 -10.19 1.04 12.90
C SER A 228 -9.50 2.37 12.60
N LYS A 229 -9.00 2.56 11.38
CA LYS A 229 -8.27 3.74 10.91
C LYS A 229 -8.98 4.49 9.77
N ARG A 230 -10.27 4.21 9.53
CA ARG A 230 -11.06 4.77 8.42
C ARG A 230 -10.96 6.29 8.31
N ASP A 231 -10.86 7.01 9.42
CA ASP A 231 -10.75 8.48 9.51
C ASP A 231 -9.37 9.05 9.13
N ARG A 232 -8.39 8.18 8.85
CA ARG A 232 -6.99 8.53 8.55
C ARG A 232 -6.59 8.31 7.10
N MET A 233 -7.54 7.91 6.25
CA MET A 233 -7.26 7.60 4.85
C MET A 233 -8.27 8.21 3.89
N ASN A 234 -7.81 8.35 2.67
CA ASN A 234 -8.57 8.71 1.48
C ASN A 234 -8.51 7.54 0.50
N ILE A 235 -9.61 7.27 -0.20
CA ILE A 235 -9.64 6.31 -1.29
C ILE A 235 -10.23 7.00 -2.51
N ARG A 236 -9.46 7.03 -3.60
CA ARG A 236 -9.87 7.61 -4.87
C ARG A 236 -9.86 6.57 -5.98
N ARG A 237 -10.80 6.72 -6.90
CA ARG A 237 -10.85 5.98 -8.16
C ARG A 237 -10.22 6.81 -9.27
N VAL A 238 -9.42 6.19 -10.12
CA VAL A 238 -8.95 6.74 -11.39
C VAL A 238 -9.68 6.01 -12.52
N ASP A 239 -10.28 6.78 -13.40
CA ASP A 239 -11.04 6.30 -14.56
C ASP A 239 -10.16 6.39 -15.80
N VAL A 240 -9.75 5.24 -16.33
CA VAL A 240 -9.03 5.14 -17.60
C VAL A 240 -9.72 4.11 -18.49
N VAL A 241 -9.88 4.45 -19.77
CA VAL A 241 -10.54 3.58 -20.76
C VAL A 241 -9.50 2.67 -21.41
N SER A 242 -9.76 1.38 -21.41
CA SER A 242 -9.02 0.39 -22.22
C SER A 242 -9.64 0.23 -23.61
N ASN A 243 -8.83 -0.14 -24.60
CA ASN A 243 -9.33 -0.44 -25.95
C ASN A 243 -10.13 -1.74 -25.94
N ASP A 244 -9.61 -2.76 -25.26
CA ASP A 244 -10.29 -4.04 -25.08
C ASP A 244 -10.90 -4.20 -23.69
N SER A 245 -12.02 -4.94 -23.64
CA SER A 245 -12.58 -5.51 -22.41
C SER A 245 -11.81 -6.77 -22.01
N GLY A 246 -11.52 -6.90 -20.72
CA GLY A 246 -10.70 -7.95 -20.14
C GLY A 246 -9.20 -7.61 -20.16
N VAL A 247 -8.38 -8.50 -19.61
CA VAL A 247 -6.93 -8.35 -19.53
C VAL A 247 -6.21 -9.46 -20.30
N THR A 248 -4.90 -9.30 -20.53
CA THR A 248 -4.10 -10.34 -21.17
C THR A 248 -4.02 -11.57 -20.26
N GLU A 249 -4.28 -12.78 -20.78
CA GLU A 249 -4.12 -14.04 -20.05
C GLU A 249 -3.12 -14.96 -20.79
N LEU A 250 -1.85 -14.94 -20.38
CA LEU A 250 -0.76 -15.56 -21.16
C LEU A 250 -0.86 -17.09 -21.25
N ASP A 251 -1.18 -17.75 -20.14
CA ASP A 251 -1.32 -19.20 -20.07
C ASP A 251 -2.57 -19.72 -20.80
N LYS A 252 -3.52 -18.83 -21.13
CA LYS A 252 -4.66 -19.12 -21.99
C LYS A 252 -4.47 -18.65 -23.43
N ASN A 253 -3.29 -18.11 -23.76
CA ASN A 253 -2.99 -17.52 -25.06
C ASN A 253 -3.97 -16.40 -25.47
N ILE A 254 -4.42 -15.59 -24.50
CA ILE A 254 -5.28 -14.41 -24.72
C ILE A 254 -4.42 -13.16 -24.61
N ARG A 255 -4.48 -12.27 -25.60
CA ARG A 255 -3.83 -10.96 -25.60
C ARG A 255 -4.89 -9.87 -25.73
N LYS A 256 -4.73 -8.80 -24.96
CA LYS A 256 -5.65 -7.66 -24.91
C LYS A 256 -4.87 -6.35 -24.94
N ASP A 257 -5.33 -5.40 -25.73
CA ASP A 257 -4.82 -4.03 -25.74
C ASP A 257 -5.55 -3.20 -24.67
N THR A 258 -4.86 -2.96 -23.58
CA THR A 258 -5.43 -2.38 -22.35
C THR A 258 -4.63 -1.18 -21.91
N ALA A 259 -5.28 -0.28 -21.17
CA ALA A 259 -4.71 1.00 -20.78
C ALA A 259 -3.45 0.86 -19.94
N LEU A 260 -3.41 -0.14 -19.05
CA LEU A 260 -2.29 -0.41 -18.14
C LEU A 260 -1.50 -1.65 -18.55
N GLY A 261 -1.92 -2.40 -19.57
CA GLY A 261 -1.22 -3.60 -20.02
C GLY A 261 -1.22 -4.72 -18.99
N ALA A 262 -2.27 -4.83 -18.16
CA ALA A 262 -2.39 -5.85 -17.14
C ALA A 262 -2.37 -7.25 -17.75
N VAL A 263 -1.57 -8.11 -17.12
CA VAL A 263 -1.37 -9.49 -17.49
C VAL A 263 -1.75 -10.37 -16.30
N VAL A 264 -2.52 -11.41 -16.56
CA VAL A 264 -2.67 -12.56 -15.67
C VAL A 264 -1.97 -13.76 -16.30
N ASN A 265 -1.10 -14.42 -15.54
CA ASN A 265 -0.43 -15.64 -15.97
C ASN A 265 -0.45 -16.65 -14.83
N GLY A 266 -1.29 -17.68 -14.93
CA GLY A 266 -1.57 -18.55 -13.79
C GLY A 266 -2.45 -17.83 -12.75
N ARG A 267 -1.88 -17.42 -11.62
CA ARG A 267 -2.57 -16.61 -10.61
C ARG A 267 -1.83 -15.32 -10.29
N LEU A 268 -0.72 -15.06 -10.98
CA LEU A 268 -0.03 -13.80 -10.90
C LEU A 268 -0.73 -12.76 -11.77
N ALA A 269 -1.02 -11.60 -11.20
CA ALA A 269 -1.49 -10.43 -11.92
C ALA A 269 -0.50 -9.27 -11.78
N TYR A 270 -0.13 -8.64 -12.89
CA TYR A 270 0.76 -7.47 -12.89
C TYR A 270 0.47 -6.53 -14.07
N PRO A 271 0.60 -5.21 -13.87
CA PRO A 271 0.48 -4.20 -14.91
C PRO A 271 1.84 -3.79 -15.49
N ASP A 272 1.79 -3.01 -16.56
CA ASP A 272 2.89 -2.12 -16.93
C ASP A 272 2.92 -0.94 -15.92
N THR A 273 3.82 -1.02 -14.95
CA THR A 273 3.94 -0.02 -13.89
C THR A 273 4.29 1.37 -14.43
N SER A 274 4.97 1.47 -15.57
CA SER A 274 5.25 2.78 -16.19
C SER A 274 3.96 3.44 -16.65
N LYS A 275 3.06 2.70 -17.28
CA LYS A 275 1.73 3.21 -17.68
C LYS A 275 0.90 3.60 -16.45
N VAL A 276 0.91 2.78 -15.40
CA VAL A 276 0.21 3.06 -14.14
C VAL A 276 0.66 4.39 -13.54
N PHE A 277 1.97 4.56 -13.31
CA PHE A 277 2.48 5.81 -12.75
C PHE A 277 2.24 6.99 -13.70
N ASN A 278 2.32 6.79 -15.02
CA ASN A 278 2.05 7.83 -15.99
C ASN A 278 0.62 8.36 -15.90
N ILE A 279 -0.36 7.45 -15.90
CA ILE A 279 -1.77 7.81 -15.85
C ILE A 279 -2.16 8.38 -14.49
N VAL A 280 -1.84 7.67 -13.39
CA VAL A 280 -2.17 8.13 -12.04
C VAL A 280 -1.49 9.48 -11.77
N GLY A 281 -0.20 9.60 -12.10
CA GLY A 281 0.55 10.82 -11.88
C GLY A 281 0.12 12.01 -12.74
N ALA A 282 -0.63 11.80 -13.83
CA ALA A 282 -1.20 12.90 -14.62
C ALA A 282 -2.44 13.52 -13.97
N VAL A 283 -3.09 12.80 -13.05
CA VAL A 283 -4.41 13.16 -12.48
C VAL A 283 -4.42 13.23 -10.96
N THR A 284 -3.29 12.94 -10.30
CA THR A 284 -3.13 13.08 -8.85
C THR A 284 -1.87 13.90 -8.53
N ALA A 285 -1.91 14.60 -7.40
CA ALA A 285 -0.70 15.15 -6.80
C ALA A 285 0.15 14.04 -6.16
N ALA A 286 1.42 14.34 -5.86
CA ALA A 286 2.35 13.38 -5.26
C ALA A 286 1.81 12.75 -3.98
N ASP A 287 1.31 13.57 -3.06
CA ASP A 287 0.73 13.23 -1.76
C ASP A 287 -0.64 12.55 -1.85
N ALA A 288 -1.26 12.52 -3.04
CA ALA A 288 -2.56 11.92 -3.28
C ALA A 288 -2.48 10.50 -3.88
N ARG A 289 -1.32 9.83 -3.75
CA ARG A 289 -1.05 8.49 -4.29
C ARG A 289 0.01 7.71 -3.50
N ASP A 290 -0.19 7.57 -2.20
CA ASP A 290 0.75 6.83 -1.34
C ASP A 290 0.72 5.32 -1.59
N LEU A 291 -0.44 4.77 -1.93
CA LEU A 291 -0.63 3.38 -2.37
C LEU A 291 -1.42 3.37 -3.67
N ILE A 292 -0.92 2.69 -4.69
CA ILE A 292 -1.66 2.45 -5.94
C ILE A 292 -2.04 0.98 -6.00
N VAL A 293 -3.33 0.73 -6.22
CA VAL A 293 -3.94 -0.58 -6.36
C VAL A 293 -4.55 -0.69 -7.75
N VAL A 294 -4.01 -1.59 -8.57
CA VAL A 294 -4.51 -1.89 -9.91
C VAL A 294 -5.55 -3.01 -9.85
N VAL A 295 -6.70 -2.78 -10.47
CA VAL A 295 -7.81 -3.75 -10.52
C VAL A 295 -7.97 -4.25 -11.96
N ALA A 296 -7.54 -5.48 -12.22
CA ALA A 296 -7.66 -6.12 -13.52
C ALA A 296 -9.11 -6.62 -13.77
N ASN A 297 -9.73 -6.23 -14.90
CA ASN A 297 -11.07 -6.66 -15.28
C ASN A 297 -11.14 -8.14 -15.69
N THR A 298 -10.97 -9.05 -14.73
CA THR A 298 -11.18 -10.49 -14.89
C THR A 298 -11.66 -11.08 -13.57
N THR A 299 -12.52 -12.09 -13.62
CA THR A 299 -12.97 -12.83 -12.44
C THR A 299 -12.06 -14.01 -12.11
N ARG A 300 -11.01 -14.23 -12.90
CA ARG A 300 -10.01 -15.25 -12.62
C ARG A 300 -9.23 -14.84 -11.38
N TYR A 301 -9.08 -15.75 -10.43
CA TYR A 301 -8.24 -15.52 -9.25
C TYR A 301 -6.82 -15.11 -9.64
N GLY A 302 -6.36 -13.99 -9.08
CA GLY A 302 -4.97 -13.59 -9.13
C GLY A 302 -4.67 -12.20 -8.55
N GLY A 303 -3.39 -11.96 -8.31
CA GLY A 303 -2.86 -10.74 -7.72
C GLY A 303 -1.35 -10.69 -7.77
N GLY A 304 -0.78 -9.62 -7.21
CA GLY A 304 0.66 -9.45 -7.06
C GLY A 304 1.01 -8.10 -6.45
N GLY A 305 2.10 -8.06 -5.69
CA GLY A 305 2.61 -6.88 -5.01
C GLY A 305 3.83 -6.25 -5.70
N GLY A 306 4.54 -5.36 -5.00
CA GLY A 306 5.70 -4.64 -5.52
C GLY A 306 5.49 -3.14 -5.49
N SER A 307 5.94 -2.42 -6.53
CA SER A 307 5.79 -0.94 -6.58
C SER A 307 4.34 -0.46 -6.69
N VAL A 308 3.44 -1.35 -7.09
CA VAL A 308 1.98 -1.20 -7.01
C VAL A 308 1.38 -2.54 -6.59
N ALA A 309 0.27 -2.51 -5.85
CA ALA A 309 -0.49 -3.73 -5.59
C ALA A 309 -1.45 -3.99 -6.77
N THR A 310 -1.68 -5.25 -7.11
CA THR A 310 -2.55 -5.67 -8.21
C THR A 310 -3.49 -6.76 -7.75
N LEU A 311 -4.76 -6.66 -8.10
CA LEU A 311 -5.76 -7.70 -7.86
C LEU A 311 -6.70 -7.88 -9.06
N THR A 312 -7.30 -9.05 -9.14
CA THR A 312 -8.45 -9.33 -10.02
C THR A 312 -9.78 -9.15 -9.26
N LEU A 313 -10.90 -9.56 -9.85
CA LEU A 313 -12.24 -9.46 -9.26
C LEU A 313 -12.77 -10.78 -8.70
N ASP A 314 -11.89 -11.76 -8.49
CA ASP A 314 -12.25 -12.98 -7.78
C ASP A 314 -12.65 -12.67 -6.32
N GLU A 315 -13.54 -13.46 -5.72
CA GLU A 315 -14.04 -13.19 -4.37
C GLU A 315 -12.95 -13.21 -3.29
N TYR A 316 -11.87 -13.98 -3.52
CA TYR A 316 -10.71 -14.05 -2.64
C TYR A 316 -9.63 -13.01 -2.98
N ALA A 317 -9.76 -12.28 -4.10
CA ALA A 317 -8.78 -11.32 -4.56
C ALA A 317 -8.60 -10.13 -3.60
N VAL A 318 -9.61 -9.80 -2.78
CA VAL A 318 -9.48 -8.77 -1.74
C VAL A 318 -8.56 -9.22 -0.61
N GLU A 319 -8.67 -10.47 -0.14
CA GLU A 319 -7.75 -10.98 0.88
C GLU A 319 -6.32 -11.04 0.35
N LEU A 320 -6.16 -11.46 -0.91
CA LEU A 320 -4.89 -11.37 -1.61
C LEU A 320 -4.39 -9.93 -1.68
N ALA A 321 -5.22 -8.98 -2.10
CA ALA A 321 -4.84 -7.57 -2.16
C ALA A 321 -4.38 -7.04 -0.80
N LEU A 322 -5.04 -7.44 0.29
CA LEU A 322 -4.62 -7.06 1.63
C LEU A 322 -3.23 -7.64 1.96
N HIS A 323 -2.97 -8.90 1.61
CA HIS A 323 -1.64 -9.50 1.73
C HIS A 323 -0.59 -8.71 0.95
N GLU A 324 -0.86 -8.37 -0.32
CA GLU A 324 0.07 -7.59 -1.16
C GLU A 324 0.29 -6.16 -0.64
N ILE A 325 -0.75 -5.54 -0.07
CA ILE A 325 -0.63 -4.25 0.63
C ILE A 325 0.27 -4.39 1.86
N GLY A 326 0.30 -5.56 2.50
CA GLY A 326 1.24 -5.91 3.56
C GLY A 326 2.70 -5.72 3.14
N HIS A 327 3.04 -6.13 1.93
CA HIS A 327 4.37 -5.88 1.34
C HIS A 327 4.53 -4.42 0.91
N THR A 328 3.65 -3.96 0.00
CA THR A 328 3.80 -2.67 -0.70
C THR A 328 3.73 -1.47 0.26
N LEU A 329 2.85 -1.49 1.25
CA LEU A 329 2.65 -0.36 2.17
C LEU A 329 3.29 -0.61 3.54
N PHE A 330 3.19 -1.83 4.08
CA PHE A 330 3.61 -2.10 5.46
C PHE A 330 5.02 -2.70 5.58
N HIS A 331 5.65 -3.05 4.45
CA HIS A 331 6.98 -3.66 4.40
C HIS A 331 7.09 -4.91 5.30
N LEU A 332 6.01 -5.69 5.36
CA LEU A 332 5.99 -6.99 6.02
C LEU A 332 6.60 -8.04 5.10
N ALA A 333 7.34 -8.98 5.67
CA ALA A 333 7.80 -10.16 4.96
C ALA A 333 6.70 -11.23 4.94
N ASP A 334 6.83 -12.17 4.03
CA ASP A 334 6.13 -13.43 4.11
C ASP A 334 6.49 -14.23 5.36
N GLU A 335 5.47 -14.81 5.97
CA GLU A 335 5.58 -15.63 7.18
C GLU A 335 5.43 -17.13 6.90
N TYR A 336 5.20 -17.51 5.64
CA TYR A 336 5.31 -18.91 5.22
C TYR A 336 6.78 -19.33 5.01
N ASP A 337 7.02 -20.63 5.01
CA ASP A 337 8.34 -21.23 5.25
C ASP A 337 8.86 -22.09 4.09
N TYR A 338 8.22 -21.99 2.94
CA TYR A 338 8.62 -22.62 1.68
C TYR A 338 8.98 -21.56 0.63
N GLY A 339 9.92 -21.90 -0.26
CA GLY A 339 10.49 -21.00 -1.26
C GLY A 339 12.01 -20.91 -1.11
N ASP A 340 12.59 -19.83 -1.63
CA ASP A 340 14.04 -19.60 -1.60
C ASP A 340 14.47 -18.92 -0.30
N CYS A 341 15.04 -19.71 0.61
CA CYS A 341 15.45 -19.25 1.93
C CYS A 341 16.81 -18.51 1.93
N TYR A 342 16.84 -17.30 2.50
CA TYR A 342 18.06 -16.51 2.71
C TYR A 342 18.25 -16.13 4.20
N LYS A 343 19.42 -16.46 4.78
CA LYS A 343 19.74 -16.30 6.22
C LYS A 343 21.10 -15.65 6.51
N SER A 344 21.67 -14.93 5.56
CA SER A 344 23.01 -14.32 5.72
C SER A 344 23.04 -13.13 6.67
N THR A 345 21.90 -12.43 6.81
CA THR A 345 21.76 -11.20 7.59
C THR A 345 20.38 -11.13 8.22
N GLU A 346 20.26 -10.43 9.35
CA GLU A 346 18.95 -10.14 9.95
C GLU A 346 18.04 -9.46 8.90
N PRO A 347 16.75 -9.83 8.80
CA PRO A 347 15.80 -9.14 7.93
C PRO A 347 15.50 -7.71 8.41
N SER A 348 15.16 -6.78 7.54
CA SER A 348 14.63 -5.47 7.96
C SER A 348 13.17 -5.53 8.38
N GLU A 349 12.42 -6.47 7.80
CA GLU A 349 10.98 -6.61 8.00
C GLU A 349 10.68 -6.90 9.48
N GLY A 350 9.70 -6.20 10.03
CA GLY A 350 9.42 -6.23 11.47
C GLY A 350 8.82 -7.53 11.97
N ASN A 351 8.33 -8.39 11.07
CA ASN A 351 7.56 -9.60 11.37
C ASN A 351 8.31 -10.91 11.10
N VAL A 352 9.61 -10.86 10.86
CA VAL A 352 10.48 -12.05 10.80
C VAL A 352 11.83 -11.75 11.46
N THR A 353 12.52 -12.75 11.99
CA THR A 353 13.84 -12.56 12.63
C THR A 353 14.73 -13.80 12.57
N LEU A 354 16.05 -13.62 12.51
CA LEU A 354 17.02 -14.73 12.73
C LEU A 354 17.30 -14.95 14.22
N GLN A 355 16.86 -14.03 15.10
CA GLN A 355 17.18 -14.06 16.52
C GLN A 355 16.40 -15.16 17.25
N PRO A 356 17.07 -16.18 17.82
CA PRO A 356 16.39 -17.33 18.45
C PRO A 356 15.99 -17.08 19.91
N SER A 357 16.16 -15.85 20.42
CA SER A 357 15.97 -15.54 21.84
C SER A 357 15.02 -14.37 22.05
N ARG A 358 14.28 -14.43 23.17
CA ARG A 358 13.31 -13.39 23.54
C ARG A 358 13.96 -12.00 23.68
N SER A 359 15.18 -11.92 24.22
CA SER A 359 15.84 -10.63 24.45
C SER A 359 16.38 -9.97 23.17
N ALA A 360 16.62 -10.74 22.11
CA ALA A 360 17.16 -10.23 20.86
C ALA A 360 16.10 -10.07 19.75
N ALA A 361 14.98 -10.79 19.85
CA ALA A 361 13.90 -10.71 18.86
C ALA A 361 13.21 -9.34 18.84
N LYS A 362 12.83 -8.89 17.64
CA LYS A 362 12.20 -7.58 17.39
C LYS A 362 10.92 -7.33 18.19
N TRP A 363 10.11 -8.37 18.38
CA TRP A 363 8.88 -8.33 19.18
C TRP A 363 9.01 -9.07 20.51
N GLY A 364 10.24 -9.29 20.98
CA GLY A 364 10.54 -10.06 22.18
C GLY A 364 9.83 -9.58 23.45
N ASN A 365 9.56 -8.28 23.55
CA ASN A 365 8.81 -7.65 24.63
C ASN A 365 7.30 -7.95 24.60
N LEU A 366 6.77 -8.49 23.50
CA LEU A 366 5.38 -8.91 23.35
C LEU A 366 5.18 -10.38 23.69
N ILE A 367 6.27 -11.14 23.74
CA ILE A 367 6.25 -12.55 24.13
C ILE A 367 6.03 -12.62 25.64
N ARG A 368 4.92 -13.24 26.05
CA ARG A 368 4.60 -13.43 27.47
C ARG A 368 5.66 -14.30 28.15
N ALA A 369 5.83 -14.10 29.45
CA ALA A 369 6.85 -14.79 30.23
C ALA A 369 6.77 -16.33 30.13
N ASP A 370 5.54 -16.86 30.06
CA ASP A 370 5.17 -18.27 30.07
C ASP A 370 5.23 -18.96 28.69
N VAL A 371 5.45 -18.22 27.61
CA VAL A 371 5.59 -18.79 26.25
C VAL A 371 7.00 -19.37 26.09
N GLN A 372 7.07 -20.66 25.74
CA GLN A 372 8.34 -21.35 25.45
C GLN A 372 9.04 -20.74 24.22
N ILE A 373 10.38 -20.71 24.24
CA ILE A 373 11.21 -20.15 23.16
C ILE A 373 12.36 -21.12 22.79
N PRO A 374 12.51 -21.48 21.49
CA PRO A 374 11.58 -21.26 20.38
C PRO A 374 10.19 -21.83 20.68
N THR A 375 9.16 -21.22 20.11
CA THR A 375 7.76 -21.59 20.38
C THR A 375 7.39 -22.82 19.55
N PRO A 376 7.06 -23.96 20.19
CA PRO A 376 6.72 -25.19 19.46
C PRO A 376 5.42 -25.03 18.67
N ALA A 377 5.41 -25.51 17.42
CA ALA A 377 4.23 -25.44 16.55
C ALA A 377 3.10 -26.40 16.98
N ASP A 378 3.43 -27.46 17.72
CA ASP A 378 2.51 -28.47 18.23
C ASP A 378 1.86 -28.09 19.58
N GLN A 379 2.36 -27.03 20.22
CA GLN A 379 1.78 -26.53 21.44
C GLN A 379 0.43 -25.87 21.13
N LYS A 380 -0.64 -26.33 21.80
CA LYS A 380 -1.96 -25.70 21.72
C LYS A 380 -1.94 -24.33 22.40
N LEU A 381 -1.54 -23.31 21.66
CA LEU A 381 -1.60 -21.92 22.07
C LEU A 381 -2.89 -21.26 21.51
N PRO A 382 -3.47 -20.28 22.22
CA PRO A 382 -4.53 -19.45 21.67
C PRO A 382 -4.10 -18.81 20.34
N ASN A 383 -5.03 -18.70 19.39
CA ASN A 383 -4.78 -18.04 18.11
C ASN A 383 -4.22 -16.62 18.31
N GLY A 384 -3.12 -16.30 17.65
CA GLY A 384 -2.41 -15.02 17.77
C GLY A 384 -1.51 -14.90 19.00
N THR A 385 -1.12 -16.01 19.64
CA THR A 385 -0.14 -15.97 20.74
C THR A 385 1.21 -15.53 20.19
N VAL A 386 1.79 -14.48 20.77
CA VAL A 386 3.10 -13.99 20.32
C VAL A 386 4.22 -14.86 20.88
N GLY A 387 5.05 -15.40 19.98
CA GLY A 387 6.17 -16.28 20.27
C GLY A 387 7.31 -16.13 19.27
N LEU A 388 8.20 -17.13 19.23
CA LEU A 388 9.21 -17.30 18.19
C LEU A 388 8.94 -18.63 17.48
N PHE A 389 7.94 -18.62 16.61
CA PHE A 389 7.57 -19.81 15.84
C PHE A 389 8.59 -20.03 14.75
N THR A 390 9.19 -21.22 14.71
CA THR A 390 10.14 -21.60 13.66
C THR A 390 9.42 -21.64 12.31
N GLY A 391 10.04 -21.07 11.29
CA GLY A 391 9.48 -20.99 9.94
C GLY A 391 9.02 -19.58 9.60
N GLY A 392 9.51 -19.02 8.50
CA GLY A 392 9.10 -17.72 7.95
C GLY A 392 10.08 -17.24 6.89
N ARG A 393 9.69 -16.26 6.07
CA ARG A 393 10.50 -15.73 4.95
C ARG A 393 11.14 -16.84 4.13
N TYR A 394 10.33 -17.82 3.75
CA TYR A 394 10.70 -18.98 2.91
C TYR A 394 11.65 -19.99 3.58
N CYS A 395 12.02 -19.76 4.84
CA CYS A 395 12.94 -20.60 5.58
C CYS A 395 12.22 -21.50 6.57
N GLU A 396 12.26 -22.82 6.36
CA GLU A 396 11.75 -23.82 7.30
C GLU A 396 12.40 -23.76 8.69
N GLN A 397 13.68 -23.38 8.75
CA GLN A 397 14.46 -23.35 10.00
C GLN A 397 15.41 -22.16 10.06
N GLY A 398 15.68 -21.69 11.27
CA GLY A 398 16.59 -20.58 11.54
C GLY A 398 16.04 -19.20 11.21
N MET A 399 14.77 -19.12 10.79
CA MET A 399 13.97 -17.91 10.71
C MET A 399 12.75 -18.10 11.63
N TYR A 400 12.33 -17.03 12.29
CA TYR A 400 11.20 -17.03 13.20
C TYR A 400 10.15 -16.00 12.79
N ARG A 401 8.88 -16.35 12.98
CA ARG A 401 7.71 -15.47 12.82
C ARG A 401 6.99 -15.25 14.16
N PRO A 402 6.19 -14.18 14.31
CA PRO A 402 5.66 -13.76 15.60
C PRO A 402 4.49 -14.60 16.11
N THR A 403 3.68 -15.15 15.22
CA THR A 403 2.49 -15.93 15.56
C THR A 403 2.45 -17.23 14.75
N GLU A 404 1.67 -18.21 15.21
CA GLU A 404 1.55 -19.49 14.53
C GLU A 404 1.03 -19.35 13.10
N ASN A 405 0.16 -18.36 12.87
CA ASN A 405 -0.36 -17.97 11.58
C ASN A 405 -0.59 -16.45 11.52
N SER A 406 -0.79 -15.90 10.31
CA SER A 406 -1.22 -14.53 10.06
C SER A 406 -1.63 -14.35 8.60
N ARG A 407 -2.18 -13.19 8.24
CA ARG A 407 -2.43 -12.84 6.83
C ARG A 407 -1.18 -12.92 5.96
N MET A 408 0.02 -12.68 6.52
CA MET A 408 1.29 -12.81 5.81
C MET A 408 1.75 -14.27 5.64
N ARG A 409 0.98 -15.23 6.15
CA ARG A 409 1.23 -16.68 6.00
C ARG A 409 0.09 -17.41 5.30
N THR A 410 -1.16 -17.02 5.54
CA THR A 410 -2.37 -17.69 5.01
C THR A 410 -3.48 -16.65 4.86
N LEU A 411 -4.16 -16.62 3.71
CA LEU A 411 -5.28 -15.70 3.48
C LEU A 411 -6.46 -15.98 4.42
N GLY A 412 -7.25 -14.93 4.69
CA GLY A 412 -8.40 -15.01 5.59
C GLY A 412 -8.03 -15.07 7.08
N GLN A 413 -6.75 -15.06 7.41
CA GLN A 413 -6.28 -14.92 8.80
C GLN A 413 -6.20 -13.44 9.20
N PRO A 414 -6.33 -13.12 10.50
CA PRO A 414 -6.00 -11.80 11.00
C PRO A 414 -4.54 -11.43 10.72
N TRP A 415 -4.25 -10.12 10.69
CA TRP A 415 -2.88 -9.61 10.68
C TRP A 415 -2.09 -10.08 11.90
N HIS A 416 -2.74 -10.15 13.07
CA HIS A 416 -2.16 -10.37 14.39
C HIS A 416 -1.22 -9.25 14.85
N ILE A 417 -1.02 -9.19 16.17
CA ILE A 417 -0.60 -7.97 16.88
C ILE A 417 0.74 -7.38 16.43
N VAL A 418 1.68 -8.21 15.94
CA VAL A 418 2.98 -7.70 15.46
C VAL A 418 2.79 -6.96 14.12
N ASN A 419 2.12 -7.59 13.15
CA ASN A 419 1.81 -6.98 11.86
C ASN A 419 0.87 -5.79 12.01
N GLU A 420 -0.18 -5.91 12.84
CA GLU A 420 -1.12 -4.81 13.11
C GLU A 420 -0.44 -3.58 13.70
N ARG A 421 0.55 -3.76 14.59
CA ARG A 421 1.29 -2.64 15.17
C ARG A 421 2.17 -1.93 14.15
N ILE A 422 2.86 -2.70 13.31
CA ILE A 422 3.69 -2.15 12.23
C ILE A 422 2.80 -1.37 11.25
N ALA A 423 1.74 -2.02 10.77
CA ALA A 423 0.81 -1.43 9.81
C ALA A 423 0.09 -0.20 10.38
N SER A 424 -0.38 -0.27 11.64
CA SER A 424 -0.99 0.87 12.32
C SER A 424 -0.02 2.05 12.46
N ALA A 425 1.24 1.79 12.82
CA ALA A 425 2.24 2.86 12.95
C ALA A 425 2.50 3.54 11.60
N ILE A 426 2.53 2.78 10.51
CA ILE A 426 2.69 3.32 9.16
C ILE A 426 1.46 4.15 8.77
N ILE A 427 0.22 3.64 8.92
CA ILE A 427 -1.00 4.42 8.64
C ILE A 427 -1.03 5.70 9.47
N ASP A 428 -0.68 5.61 10.75
CA ASP A 428 -0.69 6.74 11.68
C ASP A 428 0.37 7.79 11.33
N SER A 429 1.47 7.41 10.68
CA SER A 429 2.52 8.34 10.25
C SER A 429 2.05 9.34 9.19
N TYR A 430 1.04 8.99 8.39
CA TYR A 430 0.41 9.90 7.44
C TYR A 430 -0.58 10.86 8.10
N TYR A 431 -1.10 10.52 9.27
CA TYR A 431 -2.19 11.26 9.89
C TYR A 431 -1.70 12.51 10.63
N LYS A 432 -2.19 13.67 10.21
CA LYS A 432 -2.01 14.94 10.93
C LYS A 432 -3.36 15.54 11.33
N PRO A 433 -3.62 15.71 12.65
CA PRO A 433 -4.81 16.43 13.11
C PRO A 433 -4.75 17.90 12.66
N GLY A 434 -5.83 18.41 12.06
CA GLY A 434 -5.98 19.84 11.76
C GLY A 434 -5.25 20.35 10.50
N GLY A 435 -4.78 19.49 9.60
CA GLY A 435 -4.15 19.92 8.35
C GLY A 435 -5.11 20.71 7.46
N THR A 436 -4.90 22.02 7.34
CA THR A 436 -5.54 22.87 6.33
C THR A 436 -4.83 22.68 4.99
N GLY A 437 -5.45 21.95 4.07
CA GLY A 437 -4.97 21.81 2.70
C GLY A 437 -5.95 22.45 1.71
N THR A 438 -5.41 23.16 0.71
CA THR A 438 -6.17 23.69 -0.43
C THR A 438 -6.43 22.58 -1.45
N GLY A 439 -7.69 22.32 -1.79
CA GLY A 439 -8.08 21.40 -2.86
C GLY A 439 -9.01 22.07 -3.85
N THR A 440 -8.83 21.80 -5.15
CA THR A 440 -9.77 22.12 -6.21
C THR A 440 -10.58 20.86 -6.53
N GLY A 441 -11.92 20.97 -6.50
CA GLY A 441 -12.79 19.84 -6.82
C GLY A 441 -14.21 20.29 -7.12
N THR A 442 -14.88 19.60 -8.04
CA THR A 442 -16.31 19.68 -8.28
C THR A 442 -16.99 18.55 -7.52
N GLY A 443 -17.80 18.86 -6.51
CA GLY A 443 -18.46 17.84 -5.71
C GLY A 443 -19.50 18.38 -4.73
N THR A 444 -20.44 17.51 -4.35
CA THR A 444 -21.40 17.73 -3.26
C THR A 444 -20.79 17.25 -1.94
N GLY A 445 -20.61 18.16 -0.98
CA GLY A 445 -20.04 17.81 0.33
C GLY A 445 -20.31 18.85 1.42
N THR A 446 -20.14 18.45 2.68
CA THR A 446 -20.17 19.30 3.87
C THR A 446 -18.74 19.52 4.38
N GLY A 447 -18.28 20.76 4.50
CA GLY A 447 -16.93 21.07 5.00
C GLY A 447 -16.75 22.54 5.38
N THR A 448 -15.68 22.83 6.12
CA THR A 448 -15.20 24.17 6.46
C THR A 448 -13.89 24.43 5.70
N GLY A 449 -13.83 25.48 4.87
CA GLY A 449 -12.63 25.85 4.11
C GLY A 449 -12.77 27.18 3.36
N THR A 450 -11.67 27.68 2.81
CA THR A 450 -11.61 28.85 1.91
C THR A 450 -11.29 28.39 0.49
N GLY A 451 -12.16 28.69 -0.49
CA GLY A 451 -11.95 28.32 -1.89
C GLY A 451 -12.94 29.01 -2.86
N THR A 452 -12.67 28.95 -4.16
CA THR A 452 -13.54 29.43 -5.25
C THR A 452 -14.16 28.23 -5.99
N GLY A 453 -15.49 28.18 -6.12
CA GLY A 453 -16.18 27.08 -6.80
C GLY A 453 -17.67 27.33 -7.01
N THR A 454 -18.30 26.55 -7.90
CA THR A 454 -19.74 26.54 -8.17
C THR A 454 -20.36 25.26 -7.61
N GLY A 455 -21.33 25.35 -6.69
CA GLY A 455 -21.97 24.18 -6.08
C GLY A 455 -23.10 24.50 -5.11
N THR A 456 -23.89 23.49 -4.72
CA THR A 456 -24.98 23.55 -3.74
C THR A 456 -24.54 22.90 -2.41
N GLY A 457 -24.56 23.63 -1.29
CA GLY A 457 -24.17 23.11 0.03
C GLY A 457 -24.57 23.99 1.21
N THR A 458 -24.41 23.49 2.44
CA THR A 458 -24.60 24.20 3.72
C THR A 458 -23.26 24.35 4.45
N GLY A 459 -22.84 25.58 4.80
CA GLY A 459 -21.60 25.83 5.54
C GLY A 459 -21.51 27.25 6.12
N THR A 460 -20.55 27.47 7.03
CA THR A 460 -20.17 28.79 7.58
C THR A 460 -18.79 29.16 7.04
N GLY A 461 -18.70 30.22 6.23
CA GLY A 461 -17.45 30.75 5.67
C GLY A 461 -17.67 32.10 4.97
N THR A 462 -16.59 32.86 4.76
CA THR A 462 -16.62 34.14 4.02
C THR A 462 -16.24 33.91 2.56
N GLY A 463 -17.21 34.02 1.65
CA GLY A 463 -17.01 33.92 0.20
C GLY A 463 -18.14 34.61 -0.57
N THR A 464 -17.86 35.10 -1.78
CA THR A 464 -18.84 35.76 -2.67
C THR A 464 -19.42 34.76 -3.67
N GLY A 465 -20.70 34.39 -3.54
CA GLY A 465 -21.41 33.52 -4.49
C GLY A 465 -22.94 33.65 -4.38
N THR A 466 -23.64 33.49 -5.50
CA THR A 466 -25.10 33.62 -5.63
C THR A 466 -25.78 32.24 -5.59
N GLY A 467 -26.69 32.01 -4.63
CA GLY A 467 -27.49 30.78 -4.58
C GLY A 467 -28.67 30.85 -3.61
N THR A 468 -29.82 30.29 -4.02
CA THR A 468 -31.10 30.27 -3.28
C THR A 468 -31.27 28.96 -2.52
N GLY A 469 -31.63 29.02 -1.23
CA GLY A 469 -31.88 27.83 -0.39
C GLY A 469 -33.30 27.77 0.16
N THR A 470 -33.92 26.59 0.09
CA THR A 470 -35.16 26.22 0.81
C THR A 470 -34.86 25.00 1.68
N GLY A 471 -35.01 25.12 3.00
CA GLY A 471 -34.70 24.06 3.96
C GLY A 471 -35.91 23.20 4.28
N THR A 472 -35.75 21.88 4.15
CA THR A 472 -36.56 20.86 4.84
C THR A 472 -35.61 19.80 5.38
N GLY A 473 -35.42 19.77 6.70
CA GLY A 473 -34.52 18.83 7.36
C GLY A 473 -35.05 17.40 7.35
N THR A 474 -34.16 16.42 7.14
CA THR A 474 -34.40 15.01 7.47
C THR A 474 -33.15 14.46 8.16
N ILE A 475 -33.33 13.82 9.31
CA ILE A 475 -32.25 13.27 10.17
C ILE A 475 -31.83 11.89 9.62
N SER A 476 -30.51 11.58 9.62
CA SER A 476 -29.95 10.33 9.12
C SER A 476 -29.45 9.38 10.24
N LYS A 477 -29.20 8.13 9.84
CA LYS A 477 -29.36 6.84 10.54
C LYS A 477 -28.45 6.52 11.74
N TYR A 478 -27.69 7.46 12.27
CA TYR A 478 -26.76 7.21 13.39
C TYR A 478 -26.63 8.42 14.32
N ASP A 479 -27.71 8.76 15.01
CA ASP A 479 -27.61 9.56 16.22
C ASP A 479 -27.17 8.65 17.39
N ARG A 480 -25.89 8.74 17.76
CA ARG A 480 -25.30 8.01 18.90
C ARG A 480 -25.84 8.48 20.25
N SER A 481 -26.67 9.53 20.30
CA SER A 481 -27.34 9.96 21.52
C SER A 481 -28.73 9.32 21.72
N GLY A 482 -29.25 8.62 20.72
CA GLY A 482 -30.55 7.94 20.80
C GLY A 482 -30.49 6.63 21.58
N LYS A 483 -31.21 6.55 22.70
CA LYS A 483 -31.48 5.28 23.40
C LYS A 483 -32.74 4.64 22.82
N TYR A 484 -32.59 3.49 22.15
CA TYR A 484 -33.72 2.72 21.60
C TYR A 484 -33.99 1.46 22.41
N LYS A 485 -35.25 1.04 22.45
CA LYS A 485 -35.77 -0.12 23.19
C LYS A 485 -36.30 -1.18 22.22
N GLN A 486 -36.43 -2.41 22.70
CA GLN A 486 -37.13 -3.47 21.98
C GLN A 486 -38.54 -2.99 21.61
N GLY A 487 -38.94 -3.14 20.35
CA GLY A 487 -40.26 -2.72 19.87
C GLY A 487 -40.36 -1.26 19.43
N ASP A 488 -39.30 -0.46 19.53
CA ASP A 488 -39.30 0.89 19.00
C ASP A 488 -39.54 0.90 17.48
N ILE A 489 -40.34 1.84 17.01
CA ILE A 489 -40.65 2.02 15.58
C ILE A 489 -39.73 3.10 15.02
N VAL A 490 -38.95 2.75 14.00
CA VAL A 490 -38.08 3.68 13.27
C VAL A 490 -38.47 3.76 11.80
N ASP A 491 -38.43 4.98 11.26
CA ASP A 491 -38.59 5.23 9.83
C ASP A 491 -37.23 5.26 9.16
N VAL A 492 -37.02 4.39 8.18
CA VAL A 492 -35.78 4.31 7.40
C VAL A 492 -36.15 4.36 5.93
N ASN A 493 -35.68 5.40 5.22
CA ASN A 493 -35.97 5.63 3.80
C ASN A 493 -37.48 5.62 3.48
N GLY A 494 -38.29 6.24 4.36
CA GLY A 494 -39.75 6.36 4.19
C GLY A 494 -40.55 5.07 4.45
N LYS A 495 -39.93 4.08 5.11
CA LYS A 495 -40.57 2.82 5.48
C LYS A 495 -40.41 2.58 6.99
N ARG A 496 -41.51 2.22 7.66
CA ARG A 496 -41.56 1.93 9.09
C ARG A 496 -41.10 0.52 9.41
N TYR A 497 -40.17 0.41 10.36
CA TYR A 497 -39.64 -0.86 10.87
C TYR A 497 -39.82 -0.90 12.39
N THR A 498 -40.16 -2.07 12.93
CA THR A 498 -40.14 -2.34 14.37
C THR A 498 -38.81 -2.98 14.74
N LEU A 499 -38.08 -2.38 15.68
CA LEU A 499 -36.77 -2.85 16.10
C LEU A 499 -36.90 -4.15 16.91
N THR A 500 -36.11 -5.15 16.55
CA THR A 500 -35.93 -6.39 17.32
C THR A 500 -34.47 -6.54 17.71
N VAL A 501 -34.19 -6.50 19.01
CA VAL A 501 -32.89 -6.76 19.62
C VAL A 501 -32.74 -8.27 19.84
N ARG A 502 -31.59 -8.82 19.48
CA ARG A 502 -31.25 -10.24 19.69
C ARG A 502 -29.95 -10.33 20.49
N VAL A 503 -29.94 -11.23 21.48
CA VAL A 503 -28.74 -11.62 22.22
C VAL A 503 -28.47 -13.09 21.94
N ASN A 504 -27.25 -13.46 21.55
CA ASN A 504 -26.89 -14.82 21.15
C ASN A 504 -27.84 -15.42 20.09
N ASN A 505 -28.27 -14.56 19.16
CA ASN A 505 -29.17 -14.90 18.05
C ASN A 505 -30.59 -15.35 18.46
N GLN A 506 -31.03 -15.09 19.70
CA GLN A 506 -32.38 -15.34 20.19
C GLN A 506 -33.12 -14.02 20.53
N PRO A 507 -34.44 -13.90 20.28
CA PRO A 507 -35.21 -12.71 20.67
C PRO A 507 -35.45 -12.68 22.19
N GLY A 508 -35.04 -11.62 22.87
CA GLY A 508 -35.41 -11.38 24.28
C GLY A 508 -34.47 -10.47 25.07
N GLY A 509 -35.04 -9.55 25.85
CA GLY A 509 -34.38 -8.75 26.90
C GLY A 509 -34.49 -7.23 26.72
N ASP A 510 -34.92 -6.52 27.77
CA ASP A 510 -34.86 -5.04 27.87
C ASP A 510 -33.55 -4.62 28.55
N TYR A 511 -32.78 -3.71 27.94
CA TYR A 511 -31.58 -3.11 28.55
C TYR A 511 -31.49 -1.60 28.25
N TRP A 512 -31.07 -0.82 29.25
CA TRP A 512 -31.13 0.65 29.35
C TRP A 512 -29.85 1.39 28.97
#